data_AF-A0A7W7HEP2-F1
#
_entry.id   AF-A0A7W7HEP2-F1
#
_cell.length_a   1.000
_cell.length_b   1.000
_cell.length_c   1.000
_cell.angle_alpha   90.00
_cell.angle_beta   90.00
_cell.angle_gamma   90.00
#
_symmetry.space_group_name_H-M   'P 1'
#
loop_
_entity.id
_entity.type
_entity.pdbx_description
1 polymer ?
#
loop_
_entity_poly.entity_id
_entity_poly.type
_entity_poly.pdbx_seq_one_letter_code
_entity_poly.pdbx_strand_id
1 'polypeptide(L)'
;MQSHDLIRYVDGIATRFDGMDPRLLKPHPFLWGRGLASVAATRIGAAFIGDSVTDIEAGRTDGIPAIGYANKPGKYQRLTDAGADVVIESMLVLASELHHSEVRPAP
;
A
#
# COMPACT_ATOMS: atom_id res chain seq x y z
N MET A 1 6.80 11.56 10.19
CA MET A 1 6.11 12.42 9.20
C MET A 1 6.57 13.88 9.29
N GLN A 2 6.64 14.49 10.48
CA GLN A 2 7.13 15.87 10.62
C GLN A 2 8.61 16.08 10.28
N SER A 3 9.46 15.05 10.43
CA SER A 3 10.91 15.17 10.18
C SER A 3 11.32 15.33 8.71
N HIS A 4 10.40 15.11 7.77
CA HIS A 4 10.69 15.12 6.32
C HIS A 4 9.64 15.90 5.51
N ASP A 5 8.75 16.64 6.18
CA ASP A 5 7.69 17.45 5.55
C ASP A 5 6.86 16.68 4.49
N LEU A 6 6.62 15.39 4.74
CA LEU A 6 5.89 14.52 3.81
C LEU A 6 4.37 14.68 3.94
N ILE A 7 3.89 15.35 4.98
CA ILE A 7 2.46 15.49 5.28
C ILE A 7 1.69 16.16 4.13
N ARG A 8 2.35 17.06 3.38
CA ARG A 8 1.74 17.74 2.22
C ARG A 8 1.42 16.82 1.04
N TYR A 9 1.95 15.60 1.03
CA TYR A 9 1.69 14.59 0.00
C TYR A 9 0.70 13.52 0.48
N VAL A 10 0.02 13.73 1.61
CA VAL A 10 -0.86 12.74 2.23
C VAL A 10 -2.24 13.32 2.44
N ASP A 11 -3.21 12.83 1.67
CA ASP A 11 -4.61 13.28 1.74
C ASP A 11 -5.39 12.68 2.93
N GLY A 12 -4.90 11.56 3.50
CA GLY A 12 -5.56 10.87 4.60
C GLY A 12 -4.63 9.96 5.38
N ILE A 13 -4.89 9.81 6.69
CA ILE A 13 -4.07 8.99 7.60
C ILE A 13 -4.98 8.04 8.38
N ALA A 14 -4.71 6.74 8.25
CA ALA A 14 -5.27 5.71 9.11
C ALA A 14 -4.12 4.99 9.84
N THR A 15 -4.06 5.16 11.16
CA THR A 15 -3.01 4.59 12.01
C THR A 15 -3.63 3.89 13.22
N ARG A 16 -2.81 3.08 13.90
CA ARG A 16 -3.15 2.57 15.23
C ARG A 16 -3.39 3.76 16.19
N PHE A 17 -4.31 3.58 17.13
CA PHE A 17 -4.62 4.57 18.15
C PHE A 17 -4.69 3.90 19.53
N ASP A 18 -4.57 4.69 20.59
CA ASP A 18 -4.55 4.18 21.95
C ASP A 18 -5.86 3.46 22.29
N GLY A 19 -5.73 2.28 22.90
CA GLY A 19 -6.88 1.41 23.20
C GLY A 19 -7.42 0.62 21.99
N MET A 20 -6.80 0.69 20.82
CA MET A 20 -7.15 -0.18 19.69
C MET A 20 -6.89 -1.65 20.03
N ASP A 21 -7.86 -2.51 19.72
CA ASP A 21 -7.69 -3.96 19.77
C ASP A 21 -6.59 -4.41 18.81
N PRO A 22 -5.50 -5.05 19.29
CA PRO A 22 -4.41 -5.53 18.45
C PRO A 22 -4.86 -6.48 17.33
N ARG A 23 -5.99 -7.17 17.50
CA ARG A 23 -6.58 -8.06 16.47
C ARG A 23 -7.08 -7.31 15.23
N LEU A 24 -7.23 -6.00 15.31
CA LEU A 24 -7.60 -5.13 14.18
C LEU A 24 -6.39 -4.60 13.40
N LEU A 25 -5.16 -4.90 13.85
CA LEU A 25 -3.96 -4.66 13.07
C LEU A 25 -3.84 -5.70 11.95
N LYS A 26 -2.92 -5.45 11.02
CA LYS A 26 -2.58 -6.42 9.97
C LYS A 26 -2.35 -7.80 10.60
N PRO A 27 -2.93 -8.87 10.03
CA PRO A 27 -3.52 -8.91 8.68
C PRO A 27 -5.01 -8.50 8.59
N HIS A 28 -5.63 -8.00 9.66
CA HIS A 28 -7.03 -7.57 9.62
C HIS A 28 -7.20 -6.30 8.75
N PRO A 29 -8.24 -6.21 7.90
CA PRO A 29 -8.42 -5.10 6.94
C PRO A 29 -8.91 -3.77 7.54
N PHE A 30 -9.02 -3.67 8.87
CA PHE A 30 -9.74 -2.57 9.52
C PHE A 30 -9.10 -1.21 9.22
N LEU A 31 -7.78 -1.12 9.30
CA LEU A 31 -7.05 0.12 9.03
C LEU A 31 -7.06 0.50 7.55
N TRP A 32 -7.26 -0.42 6.61
CA TRP A 32 -7.41 -0.07 5.20
C TRP A 32 -8.77 0.45 4.84
N GLY A 33 -9.83 -0.15 5.38
CA GLY A 33 -11.17 0.42 5.27
C GLY A 33 -11.18 1.87 5.74
N ARG A 34 -10.50 2.16 6.87
CA ARG A 34 -10.32 3.54 7.35
C ARG A 34 -9.45 4.40 6.43
N GLY A 35 -8.36 3.85 5.88
CA GLY A 35 -7.49 4.56 4.95
C GLY A 35 -8.23 4.98 3.68
N LEU A 36 -8.90 4.04 3.02
CA LEU A 36 -9.72 4.31 1.82
C LEU A 36 -10.83 5.33 2.10
N ALA A 37 -11.54 5.16 3.22
CA ALA A 37 -12.60 6.10 3.62
C ALA A 37 -12.05 7.51 3.88
N SER A 38 -10.82 7.64 4.42
CA SER A 38 -10.22 8.95 4.70
C SER A 38 -9.93 9.78 3.44
N VAL A 39 -9.86 9.14 2.28
CA VAL A 39 -9.63 9.79 0.97
C VAL A 39 -10.79 9.60 0.00
N ALA A 40 -11.95 9.14 0.48
CA ALA A 40 -13.13 8.82 -0.34
C ALA A 40 -12.85 7.88 -1.54
N ALA A 41 -11.87 6.98 -1.40
CA ALA A 41 -11.48 6.03 -2.45
C ALA A 41 -12.23 4.69 -2.32
N THR A 42 -12.27 3.96 -3.44
CA THR A 42 -12.76 2.58 -3.48
C THR A 42 -11.61 1.62 -3.75
N ARG A 43 -11.82 0.34 -3.46
CA ARG A 43 -10.83 -0.73 -3.69
C ARG A 43 -10.41 -0.86 -5.15
N ILE A 44 -11.35 -0.62 -6.08
CA ILE A 44 -11.16 -0.79 -7.53
C ILE A 44 -10.16 0.25 -8.10
N GLY A 45 -10.04 1.41 -7.47
CA GLY A 45 -9.14 2.49 -7.89
C GLY A 45 -7.91 2.65 -6.99
N ALA A 46 -7.62 1.67 -6.14
CA ALA A 46 -6.54 1.76 -5.17
C ALA A 46 -5.58 0.57 -5.30
N ALA A 47 -4.29 0.82 -5.08
CA ALA A 47 -3.29 -0.21 -4.86
C ALA A 47 -2.65 0.01 -3.50
N PHE A 48 -2.33 -1.08 -2.81
CA PHE A 48 -1.63 -1.03 -1.55
C PHE A 48 -0.14 -1.34 -1.77
N ILE A 49 0.74 -0.62 -1.07
CA ILE A 49 2.20 -0.78 -1.17
C ILE A 49 2.76 -1.07 0.23
N GLY A 50 3.50 -2.17 0.39
CA GLY A 50 4.08 -2.56 1.68
C GLY A 50 5.36 -3.38 1.54
N ASP A 51 6.14 -3.44 2.61
CA ASP A 51 7.49 -4.01 2.60
C ASP A 51 7.62 -5.28 3.45
N SER A 52 6.49 -5.80 3.96
CA SER A 52 6.38 -7.00 4.78
C SER A 52 5.34 -7.99 4.25
N VAL A 53 5.45 -9.27 4.64
CA VAL A 53 4.50 -10.33 4.26
C VAL A 53 3.09 -10.01 4.77
N THR A 54 2.97 -9.54 6.01
CA THR A 54 1.68 -9.14 6.62
C THR A 54 1.00 -8.00 5.88
N ASP A 55 1.74 -7.20 5.13
CA ASP A 55 1.17 -6.17 4.27
C ASP A 55 0.49 -6.79 3.03
N ILE A 56 1.16 -7.76 2.42
CA ILE A 56 0.69 -8.45 1.21
C ILE A 56 -0.53 -9.32 1.52
N GLU A 57 -0.43 -10.18 2.53
CA GLU A 57 -1.51 -11.10 2.92
C GLU A 57 -2.83 -10.38 3.14
N ALA A 58 -2.73 -9.22 3.77
CA ALA A 58 -3.90 -8.50 4.12
C ALA A 58 -4.45 -7.76 2.87
N GLY A 59 -3.61 -7.22 1.96
CA GLY A 59 -4.10 -6.53 0.76
C GLY A 59 -4.93 -7.47 -0.09
N ARG A 60 -4.45 -8.72 -0.20
CA ARG A 60 -5.15 -9.85 -0.80
C ARG A 60 -6.48 -10.18 -0.11
N THR A 61 -6.50 -10.22 1.22
CA THR A 61 -7.72 -10.48 2.01
C THR A 61 -8.81 -9.45 1.72
N ASP A 62 -8.40 -8.23 1.42
CA ASP A 62 -9.29 -7.09 1.20
C ASP A 62 -9.59 -6.82 -0.29
N GLY A 63 -9.11 -7.69 -1.19
CA GLY A 63 -9.30 -7.57 -2.64
C GLY A 63 -8.65 -6.33 -3.27
N ILE A 64 -7.65 -5.76 -2.61
CA ILE A 64 -6.88 -4.62 -3.12
C ILE A 64 -5.58 -5.15 -3.74
N PRO A 65 -5.21 -4.75 -4.97
CA PRO A 65 -3.91 -5.06 -5.54
C PRO A 65 -2.77 -4.70 -4.58
N ALA A 66 -1.87 -5.65 -4.32
CA ALA A 66 -0.77 -5.51 -3.37
C ALA A 66 0.59 -5.48 -4.09
N ILE A 67 1.27 -4.34 -4.00
CA ILE A 67 2.62 -4.11 -4.52
C ILE A 67 3.62 -4.29 -3.38
N GLY A 68 4.51 -5.28 -3.50
CA GLY A 68 5.60 -5.51 -2.57
C GLY A 68 6.78 -4.58 -2.81
N TYR A 69 7.25 -3.88 -1.78
CA TYR A 69 8.46 -3.06 -1.82
C TYR A 69 9.65 -3.80 -1.22
N ALA A 70 10.45 -4.43 -2.08
CA ALA A 70 11.62 -5.21 -1.72
C ALA A 70 12.88 -4.34 -1.58
N ASN A 71 12.87 -3.38 -0.65
CA ASN A 71 13.98 -2.45 -0.41
C ASN A 71 15.27 -3.06 0.19
N LYS A 72 15.32 -4.38 0.37
CA LYS A 72 16.43 -5.12 0.99
C LYS A 72 16.56 -6.52 0.38
N PRO A 73 17.77 -7.10 0.33
CA PRO A 73 17.97 -8.47 -0.14
C PRO A 73 17.07 -9.48 0.57
N GLY A 74 16.58 -10.47 -0.18
CA GLY A 74 15.70 -11.53 0.33
C GLY A 74 14.25 -11.09 0.61
N LYS A 75 13.89 -9.81 0.40
CA LYS A 75 12.48 -9.42 0.40
C LYS A 75 11.75 -9.82 -0.87
N TYR A 76 12.43 -9.76 -2.02
CA TYR A 76 11.79 -10.03 -3.30
C TYR A 76 11.04 -11.37 -3.30
N GLN A 77 11.78 -12.47 -3.07
CA GLN A 77 11.21 -13.80 -3.03
C GLN A 77 10.11 -13.93 -1.96
N ARG A 78 10.32 -13.42 -0.75
CA ARG A 78 9.32 -13.52 0.33
C ARG A 78 8.02 -12.79 0.03
N LEU A 79 8.08 -11.63 -0.61
CA LEU A 79 6.88 -10.86 -0.98
C LEU A 79 6.17 -11.51 -2.17
N THR A 80 6.92 -12.06 -3.14
CA THR A 80 6.38 -12.88 -4.22
C THR A 80 5.66 -14.12 -3.67
N ASP A 81 6.29 -14.86 -2.74
CA ASP A 81 5.73 -16.07 -2.14
C ASP A 81 4.47 -15.78 -1.30
N ALA A 82 4.40 -14.60 -0.68
CA ALA A 82 3.20 -14.11 0.01
C ALA A 82 2.05 -13.76 -0.94
N GLY A 83 2.29 -13.76 -2.25
CA GLY A 83 1.31 -13.48 -3.29
C GLY A 83 1.17 -12.00 -3.64
N ALA A 84 2.25 -11.20 -3.55
CA ALA A 84 2.22 -9.84 -4.09
C ALA A 84 1.92 -9.89 -5.60
N ASP A 85 1.05 -9.00 -6.07
CA ASP A 85 0.70 -8.91 -7.49
C ASP A 85 1.89 -8.42 -8.33
N VAL A 86 2.67 -7.50 -7.75
CA VAL A 86 3.93 -6.98 -8.31
C VAL A 86 4.91 -6.79 -7.16
N VAL A 87 6.20 -7.05 -7.41
CA VAL A 87 7.28 -6.70 -6.46
C VAL A 87 8.26 -5.74 -7.12
N ILE A 88 8.50 -4.60 -6.48
CA ILE A 88 9.45 -3.57 -6.92
C ILE A 88 10.57 -3.43 -5.90
N GLU A 89 11.78 -3.18 -6.37
CA GLU A 89 12.94 -2.94 -5.50
C GLU A 89 13.21 -1.45 -5.27
N SER A 90 12.55 -0.58 -6.04
CA SER A 90 12.69 0.87 -5.96
C SER A 90 11.36 1.58 -6.23
N MET A 91 11.04 2.61 -5.44
CA MET A 91 9.89 3.50 -5.67
C MET A 91 10.00 4.28 -6.98
N LEU A 92 11.20 4.41 -7.56
CA LEU A 92 11.38 5.05 -8.86
C LEU A 92 10.61 4.33 -9.97
N VAL A 93 10.55 2.99 -9.91
CA VAL A 93 9.79 2.19 -10.88
C VAL A 93 8.33 2.60 -10.84
N LEU A 94 7.74 2.64 -9.65
CA LEU A 94 6.34 3.04 -9.49
C LEU A 94 6.10 4.48 -9.96
N ALA A 95 6.97 5.41 -9.58
CA ALA A 95 6.84 6.82 -9.97
C ALA A 95 6.90 7.00 -11.50
N SER A 96 7.82 6.29 -12.17
CA SER A 96 7.93 6.29 -13.63
C SER A 96 6.67 5.76 -14.29
N GLU A 97 6.14 4.61 -13.85
CA GLU A 97 4.93 4.02 -14.42
C GLU A 97 3.69 4.90 -14.23
N LEU A 98 3.52 5.52 -13.06
CA LEU A 98 2.43 6.44 -12.82
C LEU A 98 2.51 7.66 -13.74
N HIS A 99 3.71 8.23 -13.93
CA HIS A 99 3.89 9.37 -14.83
C HIS A 99 3.62 9.02 -16.31
N HIS A 100 3.98 7.81 -16.75
CA HIS A 100 3.64 7.32 -18.08
C HIS A 100 2.13 7.11 -18.26
N SER A 101 1.42 6.70 -17.21
CA SER A 101 -0.01 6.42 -17.25
C SER A 101 -0.90 7.68 -17.37
N GLU A 102 -0.38 8.84 -16.99
CA GLU A 102 -1.02 10.15 -17.21
C GLU A 102 -1.01 10.57 -18.70
N VAL A 103 -0.18 9.90 -19.53
CA VAL A 103 -0.14 10.07 -20.99
C VAL A 103 -0.97 8.97 -21.66
N ARG A 104 -2.26 8.88 -21.33
CA ARG A 104 -3.22 8.11 -22.13
C ARG A 104 -4.29 9.08 -22.63
N PRO A 105 -4.38 9.35 -23.95
CA PRO A 105 -5.47 10.18 -24.46
C PRO A 105 -6.80 9.50 -24.10
N ALA A 106 -7.75 10.28 -23.62
CA ALA A 106 -9.13 9.84 -23.49
C ALA A 106 -9.64 9.34 -24.86
N PRO A 107 -10.55 8.34 -24.89
CA PRO A 107 -11.12 7.85 -26.14
C PRO A 107 -11.83 8.96 -26.94
#